data_AF-A0A842NU56-F1
#
_entry.id   AF-A0A842NU56-F1
#
_cell.length_a   1.000
_cell.length_b   1.000
_cell.length_c   1.000
_cell.angle_alpha   90.00
_cell.angle_beta   90.00
_cell.angle_gamma   90.00
#
_symmetry.space_group_name_H-M   'P 1'
#
loop_
_entity.id
_entity.type
_entity.pdbx_description
1 polymer ?
#
loop_
_entity_poly.entity_id
_entity_poly.type
_entity_poly.pdbx_seq_one_letter_code
_entity_poly.pdbx_strand_id
1 'polypeptide(L)'
;MSTLSELQQFNTRSLAVVALIVIGVTGSNLWIHRGSPPVGYLRFQDYGLQFDYPEDMYLQTEGLGTLEPSEEAGTLTVARQGVIIDQAGVIWLSQDMASSPSEALDLIFTQATGSDQVIERGDQCTSTMKGHDTVIEFFYIAEQGLTIPGIIGAWSCDENNRVVALYYLSLPDAESVGSQAEDIQPTWELHLNHVKCH
;
A
#
# COMPACT_ATOMS: atom_id res chain seq x y z
N MET A 1 60.61 -9.19 -9.60
CA MET A 1 60.28 -9.74 -10.94
C MET A 1 59.01 -10.56 -10.78
N SER A 2 57.87 -9.89 -10.89
CA SER A 2 56.52 -10.48 -10.98
C SER A 2 55.75 -9.44 -11.80
N THR A 3 55.59 -9.72 -13.09
CA THR A 3 55.09 -8.76 -14.08
C THR A 3 53.58 -8.64 -13.99
N LEU A 4 53.09 -7.40 -14.12
CA LEU A 4 51.69 -6.97 -14.26
C LEU A 4 50.90 -7.64 -15.41
N SER A 5 51.40 -8.73 -16.00
CA SER A 5 50.82 -9.45 -17.13
C SER A 5 49.78 -10.51 -16.73
N GLU A 6 49.70 -10.92 -15.47
CA GLU A 6 48.75 -11.96 -15.03
C GLU A 6 47.31 -11.42 -14.82
N LEU A 7 47.12 -10.10 -14.75
CA LEU A 7 45.78 -9.50 -14.58
C LEU A 7 45.06 -9.23 -15.92
N GLN A 8 45.74 -9.37 -17.07
CA GLN A 8 45.20 -8.98 -18.39
C GLN A 8 44.81 -10.19 -19.27
N GLN A 9 44.68 -11.38 -18.68
CA GLN A 9 44.23 -12.59 -19.37
C GLN A 9 42.86 -13.09 -18.87
N PHE A 10 41.98 -12.18 -18.44
CA PHE A 10 40.54 -12.46 -18.48
C PHE A 10 40.11 -12.47 -19.96
N ASN A 11 40.29 -13.63 -20.58
CA ASN A 11 39.96 -13.95 -21.96
C ASN A 11 38.50 -13.53 -22.25
N THR A 12 38.25 -12.72 -23.28
CA THR A 12 36.91 -12.21 -23.66
C THR A 12 35.86 -13.32 -23.76
N ARG A 13 36.30 -14.54 -24.09
CA ARG A 13 35.49 -15.76 -24.09
C ARG A 13 34.98 -16.15 -22.70
N SER A 14 35.83 -16.09 -21.68
CA SER A 14 35.43 -16.34 -20.29
C SER A 14 34.46 -15.29 -19.78
N LEU A 15 34.66 -14.01 -20.15
CA LEU A 15 33.73 -12.94 -19.82
C LEU A 15 32.35 -13.15 -20.46
N ALA A 16 32.31 -13.55 -21.75
CA ALA A 16 31.07 -13.84 -22.46
C ALA A 16 30.31 -15.05 -21.88
N VAL A 17 31.02 -16.12 -21.50
CA VAL A 17 30.41 -17.29 -20.86
C VAL A 17 29.84 -16.92 -19.49
N VAL A 18 30.57 -16.16 -18.67
CA VAL A 18 30.07 -15.68 -17.37
C VAL A 18 28.85 -14.78 -17.57
N ALA A 19 28.89 -13.83 -18.52
CA ALA A 19 27.75 -12.96 -18.81
C ALA A 19 26.51 -13.75 -19.25
N LEU A 20 26.66 -14.77 -20.10
CA LEU A 20 25.56 -15.64 -20.51
C LEU A 20 24.99 -16.45 -19.35
N ILE A 21 25.84 -16.96 -18.45
CA ILE A 21 25.40 -17.66 -17.24
C ILE A 21 24.65 -16.70 -16.32
N VAL A 22 25.16 -15.48 -16.08
CA VAL A 22 24.48 -14.49 -15.24
C VAL A 22 23.16 -14.06 -15.85
N ILE A 23 23.09 -13.75 -17.15
CA ILE A 23 21.83 -13.41 -17.83
C ILE A 23 20.86 -14.59 -17.78
N GLY A 24 21.35 -15.81 -18.00
CA GLY A 24 20.53 -17.02 -17.92
C GLY A 24 19.97 -17.24 -16.52
N VAL A 25 20.81 -17.25 -15.48
CA VAL A 25 20.39 -17.48 -14.10
C VAL A 25 19.52 -16.33 -13.60
N THR A 26 19.96 -15.08 -13.75
CA THR A 26 19.19 -13.91 -13.30
C THR A 26 17.88 -13.76 -14.10
N GLY A 27 17.94 -13.94 -15.41
CA GLY A 27 16.75 -13.87 -16.28
C GLY A 27 15.75 -14.98 -15.99
N SER A 28 16.20 -16.22 -15.84
CA SER A 28 15.33 -17.34 -15.43
C SER A 28 14.77 -17.14 -14.03
N ASN A 29 15.57 -16.65 -13.07
CA ASN A 29 15.10 -16.39 -11.72
C ASN A 29 14.02 -15.29 -11.69
N LEU A 30 14.25 -14.17 -12.39
CA LEU A 30 13.25 -13.10 -12.54
C LEU A 30 11.99 -13.56 -13.28
N TRP A 31 12.13 -14.46 -14.25
CA TRP A 31 10.99 -15.02 -14.97
C TRP A 31 10.16 -15.98 -14.12
N ILE A 32 10.82 -16.88 -13.37
CA ILE A 32 10.16 -17.83 -12.48
C ILE A 32 9.43 -17.09 -11.35
N HIS A 33 10.04 -16.02 -10.82
CA HIS A 33 9.44 -15.19 -9.78
C HIS A 33 8.64 -14.01 -10.32
N ARG A 34 8.27 -14.03 -11.61
CA ARG A 34 7.50 -12.95 -12.21
C ARG A 34 6.14 -12.88 -11.52
N GLY A 35 5.90 -11.78 -10.81
CA GLY A 35 4.69 -11.59 -10.05
C GLY A 35 4.72 -12.25 -8.67
N SER A 36 5.84 -12.72 -8.14
CA SER A 36 5.95 -12.96 -6.69
C SER A 36 5.96 -11.63 -5.91
N PRO A 37 5.54 -11.60 -4.64
CA PRO A 37 5.76 -10.42 -3.79
C PRO A 37 7.27 -10.14 -3.64
N PRO A 38 7.67 -8.89 -3.34
CA PRO A 38 9.05 -8.57 -3.00
C PRO A 38 9.57 -9.44 -1.84
N VAL A 39 10.90 -9.61 -1.75
CA VAL A 39 11.51 -10.32 -0.61
C VAL A 39 11.16 -9.59 0.69
N GLY A 40 10.70 -10.33 1.71
CA GLY A 40 10.24 -9.78 2.99
C GLY A 40 8.79 -9.28 2.96
N TYR A 41 8.05 -9.54 1.89
CA TYR A 41 6.64 -9.21 1.76
C TYR A 41 5.80 -10.47 1.55
N LEU A 42 4.60 -10.46 2.14
CA LEU A 42 3.52 -11.40 1.88
C LEU A 42 2.51 -10.77 0.92
N ARG A 43 1.67 -11.61 0.30
CA ARG A 43 0.63 -11.16 -0.63
C ARG A 43 -0.74 -11.59 -0.16
N PHE A 44 -1.62 -10.61 -0.02
CA PHE A 44 -3.06 -10.81 0.01
C PHE A 44 -3.62 -10.79 -1.41
N GLN A 45 -4.50 -11.75 -1.74
CA GLN A 45 -5.19 -11.79 -3.02
C GLN A 45 -6.58 -12.39 -2.84
N ASP A 46 -7.57 -11.52 -2.72
CA ASP A 46 -8.99 -11.87 -2.61
C ASP A 46 -9.87 -10.65 -2.98
N TYR A 47 -11.19 -10.82 -3.13
CA TYR A 47 -12.16 -9.74 -3.37
C TYR A 47 -11.86 -8.81 -4.57
N GLY A 48 -11.19 -9.31 -5.61
CA GLY A 48 -10.76 -8.47 -6.75
C GLY A 48 -9.56 -7.55 -6.44
N LEU A 49 -8.89 -7.74 -5.30
CA LEU A 49 -7.74 -6.96 -4.88
C LEU A 49 -6.49 -7.80 -4.67
N GLN A 50 -5.34 -7.20 -4.94
CA GLN A 50 -4.04 -7.71 -4.54
C GLN A 50 -3.31 -6.63 -3.73
N PHE A 51 -2.77 -7.02 -2.59
CA PHE A 51 -1.98 -6.13 -1.73
C PHE A 51 -0.74 -6.86 -1.19
N ASP A 52 0.43 -6.29 -1.47
CA ASP A 52 1.70 -6.79 -0.93
C ASP A 52 2.02 -6.03 0.36
N TYR A 53 2.26 -6.74 1.48
CA TYR A 53 2.52 -6.16 2.80
C TYR A 53 3.74 -6.79 3.46
N PRO A 54 4.48 -6.05 4.33
CA PRO A 54 5.65 -6.59 5.02
C PRO A 54 5.33 -7.82 5.89
N GLU A 55 6.22 -8.82 5.91
CA GLU A 55 6.01 -10.07 6.66
C GLU A 55 6.01 -9.90 8.19
N ASP A 56 6.52 -8.76 8.69
CA ASP A 56 6.53 -8.40 10.11
C ASP A 56 5.24 -7.69 10.57
N MET A 57 4.28 -7.48 9.67
CA MET A 57 2.95 -6.93 9.96
C MET A 57 1.91 -8.05 10.06
N TYR A 58 0.91 -7.85 10.93
CA TYR A 58 -0.27 -8.71 10.94
C TYR A 58 -1.33 -8.13 10.01
N LEU A 59 -2.13 -9.03 9.44
CA LEU A 59 -3.21 -8.71 8.52
C LEU A 59 -4.55 -9.09 9.13
N GLN A 60 -5.52 -8.20 9.02
CA GLN A 60 -6.89 -8.38 9.47
C GLN A 60 -7.86 -7.97 8.37
N THR A 61 -8.92 -8.75 8.17
CA THR A 61 -9.99 -8.47 7.21
C THR A 61 -11.32 -8.37 7.93
N GLU A 62 -12.08 -7.33 7.66
CA GLU A 62 -13.41 -7.10 8.24
C GLU A 62 -14.37 -6.59 7.17
N GLY A 63 -15.67 -6.58 7.47
CA GLY A 63 -16.63 -5.91 6.62
C GLY A 63 -16.69 -4.42 6.94
N LEU A 64 -17.17 -3.61 5.98
CA LEU A 64 -17.38 -2.19 6.24
C LEU A 64 -18.60 -2.01 7.17
N GLY A 65 -18.36 -1.90 8.47
CA GLY A 65 -19.40 -1.84 9.50
C GLY A 65 -19.97 -3.20 9.90
N THR A 66 -19.35 -4.31 9.46
CA THR A 66 -19.75 -5.68 9.79
C THR A 66 -18.54 -6.54 10.16
N LEU A 67 -18.75 -7.67 10.84
CA LEU A 67 -17.65 -8.55 11.27
C LEU A 67 -16.95 -9.24 10.09
N GLU A 68 -17.72 -9.65 9.08
CA GLU A 68 -17.19 -10.41 7.96
C GLU A 68 -17.12 -9.53 6.70
N PRO A 69 -16.00 -9.57 5.96
CA PRO A 69 -15.91 -8.97 4.64
C PRO A 69 -16.86 -9.64 3.65
N SER A 70 -17.32 -8.89 2.65
CA SER A 70 -18.11 -9.42 1.55
C SER A 70 -17.50 -9.04 0.20
N GLU A 71 -18.02 -9.66 -0.86
CA GLU A 71 -17.71 -9.23 -2.22
C GLU A 71 -18.17 -7.81 -2.50
N GLU A 72 -19.13 -7.25 -1.76
CA GLU A 72 -19.61 -5.88 -2.01
C GLU A 72 -18.76 -4.85 -1.27
N ALA A 73 -18.35 -5.14 -0.04
CA ALA A 73 -17.51 -4.25 0.74
C ALA A 73 -16.71 -4.96 1.82
N GLY A 74 -15.56 -4.38 2.13
CA GLY A 74 -14.76 -4.80 3.26
C GLY A 74 -13.51 -3.93 3.43
N THR A 75 -12.79 -4.24 4.48
CA THR A 75 -11.56 -3.58 4.86
C THR A 75 -10.47 -4.63 5.05
N LEU A 76 -9.28 -4.29 4.60
CA LEU A 76 -8.04 -5.02 4.83
C LEU A 76 -7.13 -4.07 5.60
N THR A 77 -6.76 -4.43 6.82
CA THR A 77 -5.87 -3.64 7.65
C THR A 77 -4.58 -4.41 7.88
N VAL A 78 -3.45 -3.74 7.67
CA VAL A 78 -2.13 -4.22 8.05
C VAL A 78 -1.53 -3.27 9.08
N ALA A 79 -0.99 -3.85 10.15
CA ALA A 79 -0.39 -3.07 11.22
C ALA A 79 0.79 -3.82 11.85
N ARG A 80 1.72 -3.06 12.40
CA ARG A 80 2.82 -3.61 13.21
C ARG A 80 2.37 -3.69 14.68
N GLN A 81 2.61 -4.82 15.35
CA GLN A 81 2.38 -4.90 16.80
C GLN A 81 3.44 -4.07 17.54
N GLY A 82 3.02 -3.11 18.38
CA GLY A 82 3.95 -2.30 19.15
C GLY A 82 3.34 -1.01 19.70
N VAL A 83 4.22 -0.08 20.10
CA VAL A 83 3.85 1.25 20.66
C VAL A 83 3.64 2.30 19.57
N ILE A 84 4.18 2.06 18.36
CA ILE A 84 4.06 2.94 17.19
C ILE A 84 2.88 2.46 16.37
N ILE A 85 1.87 3.32 16.18
CA ILE A 85 0.80 3.05 15.23
C ILE A 85 1.35 3.38 13.85
N ASP A 86 1.70 2.33 13.11
CA ASP A 86 2.06 2.34 11.69
C ASP A 86 1.12 1.36 11.01
N GLN A 87 0.02 1.91 10.48
CA GLN A 87 -1.12 1.14 9.98
C GLN A 87 -1.49 1.63 8.59
N ALA A 88 -1.61 0.68 7.67
CA ALA A 88 -2.17 0.92 6.34
C ALA A 88 -3.39 0.02 6.17
N GLY A 89 -4.33 0.43 5.34
CA GLY A 89 -5.41 -0.47 4.96
C GLY A 89 -6.07 -0.13 3.65
N VAL A 90 -6.61 -1.16 3.02
CA VAL A 90 -7.34 -1.08 1.75
C VAL A 90 -8.81 -1.32 2.04
N ILE A 91 -9.67 -0.46 1.54
CA ILE A 91 -11.12 -0.58 1.60
C ILE A 91 -11.60 -0.79 0.17
N TRP A 92 -12.51 -1.74 -0.04
CA TRP A 92 -13.20 -1.90 -1.32
C TRP A 92 -14.69 -1.72 -1.14
N LEU A 93 -15.29 -1.15 -2.19
CA LEU A 93 -16.72 -0.95 -2.32
C LEU A 93 -17.13 -1.34 -3.74
N SER A 94 -18.28 -1.97 -3.90
CA SER A 94 -18.92 -2.12 -5.20
C SER A 94 -19.39 -0.76 -5.72
N GLN A 95 -19.50 -0.62 -7.04
CA GLN A 95 -20.06 0.61 -7.64
C GLN A 95 -21.53 0.85 -7.27
N ASP A 96 -22.26 -0.18 -6.83
CA ASP A 96 -23.62 -0.03 -6.32
C ASP A 96 -23.65 0.68 -4.95
N MET A 97 -22.58 0.55 -4.17
CA MET A 97 -22.44 1.23 -2.87
C MET A 97 -21.88 2.64 -3.00
N ALA A 98 -20.92 2.84 -3.91
CA ALA A 98 -20.34 4.14 -4.19
C ALA A 98 -20.02 4.24 -5.69
N SER A 99 -20.68 5.17 -6.37
CA SER A 99 -20.56 5.36 -7.82
C SER A 99 -19.31 6.16 -8.21
N SER A 100 -18.65 6.80 -7.24
CA SER A 100 -17.46 7.61 -7.46
C SER A 100 -16.47 7.53 -6.29
N PRO A 101 -15.18 7.84 -6.50
CA PRO A 101 -14.19 7.92 -5.43
C PRO A 101 -14.55 8.90 -4.31
N SER A 102 -15.13 10.06 -4.65
CA SER A 102 -15.58 11.05 -3.66
C SER A 102 -16.71 10.52 -2.80
N GLU A 103 -17.72 9.89 -3.41
CA GLU A 103 -18.83 9.24 -2.70
C GLU A 103 -18.34 8.08 -1.82
N ALA A 104 -17.34 7.32 -2.28
CA ALA A 104 -16.72 6.26 -1.49
C ALA A 104 -16.07 6.81 -0.21
N LEU A 105 -15.30 7.90 -0.30
CA LEU A 105 -14.71 8.53 0.88
C LEU A 105 -15.79 9.01 1.85
N ASP A 106 -16.86 9.64 1.35
CA ASP A 106 -17.97 10.08 2.20
C ASP A 106 -18.67 8.91 2.89
N LEU A 107 -18.88 7.78 2.21
CA LEU A 107 -19.45 6.58 2.80
C LEU A 107 -18.52 5.98 3.86
N ILE A 108 -17.22 5.88 3.58
CA ILE A 108 -16.20 5.37 4.51
C ILE A 108 -16.17 6.23 5.78
N PHE A 109 -16.10 7.55 5.63
CA PHE A 109 -16.10 8.45 6.78
C PHE A 109 -17.43 8.44 7.53
N THR A 110 -18.57 8.25 6.86
CA THR A 110 -19.87 8.08 7.53
C THR A 110 -19.88 6.83 8.42
N GLN A 111 -19.30 5.72 7.95
CA GLN A 111 -19.17 4.51 8.77
C GLN A 111 -18.16 4.70 9.91
N ALA A 112 -17.03 5.36 9.65
CA ALA A 112 -15.98 5.61 10.66
C ALA A 112 -16.43 6.60 11.75
N THR A 113 -17.15 7.66 11.39
CA THR A 113 -17.67 8.66 12.35
C THR A 113 -18.73 8.10 13.29
N GLY A 114 -19.42 7.01 12.91
CA GLY A 114 -20.28 6.27 13.83
C GLY A 114 -19.55 5.70 15.06
N SER A 115 -18.21 5.69 15.06
CA SER A 115 -17.36 5.23 16.16
C SER A 115 -16.72 6.36 17.00
N ASP A 116 -17.04 7.63 16.75
CA ASP A 116 -16.43 8.83 17.38
C ASP A 116 -14.89 8.93 17.21
N GLN A 117 -14.29 8.16 16.30
CA GLN A 117 -12.84 8.14 16.11
C GLN A 117 -12.34 9.26 15.20
N VAL A 118 -13.09 9.68 14.17
CA VAL A 118 -12.66 10.73 13.24
C VAL A 118 -13.02 12.10 13.80
N ILE A 119 -12.02 12.93 14.09
CA ILE A 119 -12.22 14.25 14.72
C ILE A 119 -12.18 15.40 13.71
N GLU A 120 -11.44 15.25 12.63
CA GLU A 120 -11.29 16.29 11.60
C GLU A 120 -11.07 15.66 10.23
N ARG A 121 -11.67 16.29 9.22
CA ARG A 121 -11.55 15.95 7.80
C ARG A 121 -11.08 17.19 7.05
N GLY A 122 -10.09 17.04 6.18
CA GLY A 122 -9.63 18.07 5.27
C GLY A 122 -10.46 18.16 4.00
N ASP A 123 -10.06 19.05 3.10
CA ASP A 123 -10.68 19.17 1.78
C ASP A 123 -10.25 18.02 0.85
N GLN A 124 -11.17 17.56 0.01
CA GLN A 124 -10.86 16.58 -1.04
C GLN A 124 -10.05 17.23 -2.16
N CYS A 125 -8.94 16.60 -2.50
CA CYS A 125 -8.05 17.01 -3.58
C CYS A 125 -8.00 15.91 -4.63
N THR A 126 -8.06 16.27 -5.92
CA THR A 126 -7.92 15.30 -7.02
C THR A 126 -6.49 15.31 -7.55
N SER A 127 -5.91 14.14 -7.73
CA SER A 127 -4.59 13.94 -8.33
C SER A 127 -4.56 12.67 -9.17
N THR A 128 -3.69 12.60 -10.17
CA THR A 128 -3.48 11.35 -10.93
C THR A 128 -2.31 10.60 -10.31
N MET A 129 -2.59 9.47 -9.67
CA MET A 129 -1.58 8.63 -9.04
C MET A 129 -1.54 7.26 -9.70
N LYS A 130 -0.36 6.87 -10.19
CA LYS A 130 -0.12 5.59 -10.88
C LYS A 130 -1.03 5.31 -12.09
N GLY A 131 -1.58 6.37 -12.70
CA GLY A 131 -2.52 6.26 -13.82
C GLY A 131 -3.99 6.18 -13.40
N HIS A 132 -4.27 6.27 -12.10
CA HIS A 132 -5.62 6.37 -11.56
C HIS A 132 -5.92 7.82 -11.16
N ASP A 133 -7.08 8.33 -11.58
CA ASP A 133 -7.60 9.58 -11.05
C ASP A 133 -8.09 9.32 -9.63
N THR A 134 -7.34 9.85 -8.68
CA THR A 134 -7.45 9.57 -7.25
C THR A 134 -7.98 10.81 -6.54
N VAL A 135 -9.00 10.63 -5.70
CA VAL A 135 -9.47 11.64 -4.75
C VAL A 135 -8.81 11.38 -3.42
N ILE A 136 -8.09 12.36 -2.89
CA ILE A 136 -7.27 12.27 -1.68
C ILE A 136 -7.87 13.21 -0.62
N GLU A 137 -7.91 12.75 0.62
CA GLU A 137 -8.37 13.51 1.76
C GLU A 137 -7.45 13.23 2.96
N PHE A 138 -7.00 14.29 3.63
CA PHE A 138 -6.28 14.19 4.89
C PHE A 138 -7.28 14.25 6.04
N PHE A 139 -7.02 13.53 7.12
CA PHE A 139 -7.92 13.48 8.26
C PHE A 139 -7.15 13.26 9.57
N TYR A 140 -7.84 13.45 10.68
CA TYR A 140 -7.32 13.15 12.01
C TYR A 140 -8.28 12.24 12.76
N ILE A 141 -7.72 11.27 13.49
CA ILE A 141 -8.48 10.45 14.43
C ILE A 141 -8.02 10.67 15.87
N ALA A 142 -8.93 10.44 16.81
CA ALA A 142 -8.65 10.38 18.23
C ALA A 142 -8.62 8.92 18.70
N GLU A 143 -7.45 8.47 19.18
CA GLU A 143 -7.30 7.13 19.72
C GLU A 143 -6.48 7.18 21.02
N GLN A 144 -7.03 6.63 22.10
CA GLN A 144 -6.38 6.57 23.42
C GLN A 144 -5.86 7.94 23.94
N GLY A 145 -6.54 9.03 23.56
CA GLY A 145 -6.16 10.40 23.95
C GLY A 145 -5.05 11.02 23.08
N LEU A 146 -4.64 10.34 22.00
CA LEU A 146 -3.72 10.85 20.99
C LEU A 146 -4.49 11.30 19.75
N THR A 147 -3.97 12.32 19.07
CA THR A 147 -4.43 12.74 17.75
C THR A 147 -3.49 12.17 16.70
N ILE A 148 -4.03 11.33 15.82
CA ILE A 148 -3.26 10.61 14.80
C ILE A 148 -3.58 11.20 13.43
N PRO A 149 -2.58 11.71 12.68
CA PRO A 149 -2.80 12.12 11.30
C PRO A 149 -3.00 10.91 10.40
N GLY A 150 -3.90 11.08 9.44
CA GLY A 150 -4.23 10.10 8.42
C GLY A 150 -4.32 10.72 7.03
N ILE A 151 -4.07 9.89 6.03
CA ILE A 151 -4.30 10.19 4.63
C ILE A 151 -5.07 9.03 4.03
N ILE A 152 -6.12 9.33 3.26
CA ILE A 152 -6.87 8.34 2.49
C ILE A 152 -6.99 8.81 1.05
N GLY A 153 -6.82 7.90 0.10
CA GLY A 153 -7.09 8.18 -1.31
C GLY A 153 -7.91 7.07 -1.93
N ALA A 154 -8.93 7.46 -2.68
CA ALA A 154 -9.84 6.56 -3.38
C ALA A 154 -9.74 6.72 -4.90
N TRP A 155 -9.90 5.62 -5.62
CA TRP A 155 -9.95 5.59 -7.08
C TRP A 155 -10.86 4.47 -7.58
N SER A 156 -11.31 4.60 -8.82
CA SER A 156 -12.11 3.56 -9.49
C SER A 156 -11.20 2.50 -10.12
N CYS A 157 -11.59 1.25 -9.96
CA CYS A 157 -10.99 0.11 -10.65
C CYS A 157 -11.97 -0.42 -11.69
N ASP A 158 -11.65 -0.16 -12.95
CA ASP A 158 -12.49 -0.50 -14.09
C ASP A 158 -12.50 -2.01 -14.38
N GLU A 159 -11.42 -2.72 -14.01
CA GLU A 159 -11.29 -4.16 -14.26
C GLU A 159 -12.36 -4.99 -13.54
N ASN A 160 -12.81 -4.54 -12.36
CA ASN A 160 -13.73 -5.26 -11.50
C ASN A 160 -14.94 -4.44 -11.02
N ASN A 161 -15.17 -3.25 -11.62
CA ASN A 161 -16.26 -2.34 -11.29
C ASN A 161 -16.34 -2.01 -9.78
N ARG A 162 -15.19 -1.66 -9.19
CA ARG A 162 -15.09 -1.30 -7.77
C ARG A 162 -14.57 0.11 -7.59
N VAL A 163 -14.82 0.65 -6.41
CA VAL A 163 -14.07 1.78 -5.87
C VAL A 163 -13.19 1.25 -4.75
N VAL A 164 -11.91 1.59 -4.82
CA VAL A 164 -10.90 1.17 -3.85
C VAL A 164 -10.36 2.40 -3.16
N ALA A 165 -10.18 2.32 -1.85
CA ALA A 165 -9.52 3.35 -1.06
C ALA A 165 -8.35 2.76 -0.30
N LEU A 166 -7.21 3.46 -0.31
CA LEU A 166 -6.07 3.15 0.55
C LEU A 166 -5.98 4.24 1.60
N TYR A 167 -5.95 3.85 2.87
CA TYR A 167 -5.65 4.76 3.97
C TYR A 167 -4.31 4.40 4.63
N TYR A 168 -3.69 5.41 5.25
CA TYR A 168 -2.50 5.26 6.07
C TYR A 168 -2.62 6.15 7.30
N LEU A 169 -2.24 5.59 8.45
CA LEU A 169 -2.19 6.24 9.76
C LEU A 169 -0.78 6.05 10.31
N SER A 170 -0.19 7.14 10.78
CA SER A 170 1.13 7.10 11.43
C SER A 170 1.12 7.98 12.67
N LEU A 171 1.42 7.39 13.83
CA LEU A 171 1.89 8.09 15.01
C LEU A 171 3.41 8.11 14.97
N PRO A 172 4.04 9.25 14.66
CA PRO A 172 5.48 9.29 14.70
C PRO A 172 5.93 9.33 16.17
N ASP A 173 7.18 8.93 16.42
CA ASP A 173 7.74 8.76 17.77
C ASP A 173 7.51 9.98 18.68
N ALA A 174 7.61 9.77 20.00
CA ALA A 174 7.39 10.82 21.01
C ALA A 174 8.25 12.10 20.84
N GLU A 175 9.27 12.09 19.98
CA GLU A 175 10.09 13.25 19.61
C GLU A 175 9.50 14.11 18.47
N SER A 176 8.49 13.60 17.77
CA SER A 176 7.83 14.21 16.61
C SER A 176 6.40 14.68 16.91
N VAL A 177 6.18 15.19 18.13
CA VAL A 177 4.95 15.88 18.49
C VAL A 177 4.80 17.11 17.60
N GLY A 178 3.89 17.04 16.61
CA GLY A 178 3.60 18.11 15.66
C GLY A 178 3.74 17.74 14.17
N SER A 179 3.93 16.48 13.81
CA SER A 179 3.89 16.02 12.41
C SER A 179 2.56 16.36 11.76
N GLN A 180 2.60 16.95 10.56
CA GLN A 180 1.39 17.24 9.79
C GLN A 180 1.00 16.03 8.95
N ALA A 181 -0.28 15.96 8.56
CA ALA A 181 -0.76 14.90 7.67
C ALA A 181 -0.05 14.87 6.31
N GLU A 182 0.57 15.99 5.89
CA GLU A 182 1.40 16.05 4.68
C GLU A 182 2.72 15.25 4.80
N ASP A 183 3.26 15.09 6.02
CA ASP A 183 4.53 14.38 6.25
C ASP A 183 4.42 12.88 5.98
N ILE A 184 3.20 12.32 6.01
CA ILE A 184 2.93 10.88 5.82
C ILE A 184 2.60 10.51 4.37
N GLN A 185 2.39 11.49 3.49
CA GLN A 185 2.05 11.26 2.09
C GLN A 185 3.09 10.41 1.34
N PRO A 186 4.42 10.63 1.46
CA PRO A 186 5.40 9.81 0.75
C PRO A 186 5.33 8.33 1.12
N THR A 187 5.06 8.02 2.39
CA THR A 187 4.90 6.63 2.86
C THR A 187 3.60 6.02 2.35
N TRP A 188 2.51 6.79 2.38
CA TRP A 188 1.24 6.35 1.79
C TRP A 188 1.35 6.07 0.28
N GLU A 189 2.05 6.93 -0.48
CA GLU A 189 2.33 6.71 -1.90
C GLU A 189 3.16 5.45 -2.16
N LEU A 190 4.07 5.09 -1.23
CA LEU A 190 4.77 3.81 -1.30
C LEU A 190 3.79 2.63 -1.16
N HIS A 191 2.86 2.67 -0.20
CA HIS A 191 1.83 1.63 -0.05
C HIS A 191 0.88 1.55 -1.25
N LEU A 192 0.52 2.69 -1.84
CA LEU A 192 -0.26 2.76 -3.07
C LEU A 192 0.42 1.96 -4.20
N ASN A 193 1.75 1.81 -4.16
CA ASN A 193 2.44 1.01 -5.16
C ASN A 193 2.13 -0.48 -5.12
N HIS A 194 1.66 -0.97 -3.98
CA HIS A 194 1.43 -2.38 -3.71
C HIS A 194 -0.03 -2.80 -3.88
N VAL A 195 -0.95 -1.86 -4.06
CA VAL A 195 -2.36 -2.14 -4.35
C VAL A 195 -2.54 -2.35 -5.85
N LYS A 196 -3.16 -3.46 -6.23
CA LYS A 196 -3.55 -3.73 -7.62
C LYS A 196 -4.97 -4.26 -7.67
N CYS A 197 -5.72 -3.78 -8.66
CA CYS A 197 -7.02 -4.33 -9.00
C CYS A 197 -6.84 -5.54 -9.92
N HIS A 198 -7.67 -6.56 -9.70
CA HIS A 198 -7.70 -7.78 -10.50
C HIS A 198 -9.14 -8.21 -10.78
#